data_AF-A0A3S1S6F1-F1
#
_entry.id   AF-A0A3S1S6F1-F1
#
_cell.length_a   1.000
_cell.length_b   1.000
_cell.length_c   1.000
_cell.angle_alpha   90.00
_cell.angle_beta   90.00
_cell.angle_gamma   90.00
#
_symmetry.space_group_name_H-M   'P 1'
#
loop_
_entity.id
_entity.type
_entity.pdbx_description
1 polymer ?
#
loop_
_entity_poly.entity_id
_entity_poly.type
_entity_poly.pdbx_seq_one_letter_code
_entity_poly.pdbx_strand_id
1 'polypeptide(L)'
;MSIRRIALTSAAVTLAFTTLAQARPDTRAMTCQQTQALIQSHGSAVLTTGPNTYALYVRRYSNACDWSEIPAVGFVPTRDGQCLVYRCREPLYTPPG
;
A
#
# COMPACT_ATOMS: atom_id res chain seq x y z
N MET A 1 -8.72 -29.18 -57.31
CA MET A 1 -9.30 -27.87 -56.91
C MET A 1 -9.74 -27.97 -55.46
N SER A 2 -9.46 -27.11 -54.50
CA SER A 2 -8.50 -26.03 -54.34
C SER A 2 -8.40 -25.88 -52.82
N ILE A 3 -7.18 -25.93 -52.28
CA ILE A 3 -6.88 -25.71 -50.86
C ILE A 3 -7.36 -24.30 -50.52
N ARG A 4 -8.54 -24.17 -49.90
CA ARG A 4 -8.98 -22.90 -49.31
C ARG A 4 -8.21 -22.72 -48.01
N ARG A 5 -7.09 -22.01 -48.15
CA ARG A 5 -6.22 -21.52 -47.08
C ARG A 5 -7.04 -20.62 -46.15
N ILE A 6 -7.75 -21.21 -45.19
CA ILE A 6 -8.33 -20.44 -44.08
C ILE A 6 -7.22 -20.31 -43.05
N ALA A 7 -6.42 -19.25 -43.24
CA ALA A 7 -5.39 -18.82 -42.32
C ALA A 7 -6.05 -18.40 -40.99
N LEU A 8 -6.14 -19.33 -40.05
CA LEU A 8 -6.45 -19.06 -38.65
C LEU A 8 -5.13 -18.84 -37.92
N THR A 9 -4.52 -17.67 -38.13
CA THR A 9 -3.41 -17.20 -37.30
C THR A 9 -3.99 -16.70 -35.98
N SER A 10 -4.17 -17.61 -35.02
CA SER A 10 -4.50 -17.30 -33.64
C SER A 10 -3.28 -16.68 -32.96
N ALA A 11 -3.11 -15.37 -33.06
CA ALA A 11 -2.09 -14.66 -32.30
C ALA A 11 -2.53 -14.55 -30.83
N ALA A 12 -2.14 -15.53 -30.02
CA ALA A 12 -2.30 -15.49 -28.56
C ALA A 12 -1.33 -14.45 -27.99
N VAL A 13 -1.81 -13.23 -27.74
CA VAL A 13 -1.05 -12.21 -27.01
C VAL A 13 -1.10 -12.56 -25.52
N THR A 14 -0.07 -13.24 -25.03
CA THR A 14 0.14 -13.41 -23.59
C THR A 14 0.71 -12.13 -23.01
N LEU A 15 -0.12 -11.34 -22.33
CA LEU A 15 0.32 -10.22 -21.49
C LEU A 15 1.11 -10.79 -20.30
N ALA A 16 2.43 -10.75 -20.36
CA ALA A 16 3.29 -11.05 -19.22
C ALA A 16 3.18 -9.92 -18.20
N PHE A 17 2.30 -10.07 -17.21
CA PHE A 17 2.31 -9.21 -16.03
C PHE A 17 3.53 -9.57 -15.19
N THR A 18 4.63 -8.82 -15.32
CA THR A 18 5.72 -8.90 -14.35
C THR A 18 5.21 -8.35 -13.03
N THR A 19 4.86 -9.23 -12.09
CA THR A 19 4.60 -8.85 -10.72
C THR A 19 5.92 -8.34 -10.13
N LEU A 20 6.14 -7.03 -10.20
CA LEU A 20 7.14 -6.39 -9.35
C LEU A 20 6.79 -6.83 -7.93
N ALA A 21 7.67 -7.63 -7.31
CA ALA A 21 7.56 -8.02 -5.91
C ALA A 21 7.10 -6.79 -5.14
N GLN A 22 5.90 -6.85 -4.51
CA GLN A 22 5.11 -5.69 -4.09
C GLN A 22 6.02 -4.65 -3.43
N ALA A 23 6.50 -3.71 -4.23
CA ALA A 23 7.59 -2.85 -3.83
C ALA A 23 7.01 -1.96 -2.77
N ARG A 24 7.58 -2.06 -1.57
CA ARG A 24 7.05 -1.35 -0.43
C ARG A 24 7.36 0.13 -0.60
N PRO A 25 6.37 0.99 -0.90
CA PRO A 25 6.67 2.35 -1.31
C PRO A 25 7.37 3.08 -0.17
N ASP A 26 8.44 3.78 -0.51
CA ASP A 26 9.18 4.61 0.45
C ASP A 26 8.51 5.97 0.53
N THR A 27 8.03 6.36 1.71
CA THR A 27 7.39 7.65 1.92
C THR A 27 8.32 8.80 1.58
N ARG A 28 9.65 8.61 1.72
CA ARG A 28 10.67 9.62 1.38
C ARG A 28 10.75 9.91 -0.12
N ALA A 29 10.22 9.02 -0.97
CA ALA A 29 10.12 9.20 -2.42
C ALA A 29 8.77 9.80 -2.87
N MET A 30 7.81 9.93 -1.96
CA MET A 30 6.45 10.43 -2.21
C MET A 30 6.23 11.79 -1.53
N THR A 31 5.29 12.59 -2.04
CA THR A 31 4.77 13.73 -1.28
C THR A 31 3.83 13.27 -0.17
N CYS A 32 3.54 14.14 0.80
CA CYS A 32 2.54 13.86 1.83
C CYS A 32 1.16 13.58 1.21
N GLN A 33 0.77 14.33 0.18
CA GLN A 33 -0.47 14.10 -0.55
C GLN A 33 -0.51 12.73 -1.23
N GLN A 34 0.59 12.32 -1.88
CA GLN A 34 0.69 10.99 -2.51
C GLN A 34 0.61 9.87 -1.47
N THR A 35 1.32 10.04 -0.34
CA THR A 35 1.31 9.09 0.78
C THR A 35 -0.09 8.92 1.34
N GLN A 36 -0.80 10.02 1.61
CA GLN A 36 -2.18 9.96 2.07
C GLN A 36 -3.11 9.35 1.03
N ALA A 37 -3.01 9.75 -0.24
CA ALA A 37 -3.84 9.20 -1.30
C ALA A 37 -3.70 7.67 -1.41
N LEU A 38 -2.48 7.16 -1.30
CA LEU A 38 -2.20 5.73 -1.29
C LEU A 38 -2.83 5.01 -0.09
N ILE A 39 -2.69 5.57 1.12
CA ILE A 39 -3.31 4.97 2.32
C ILE A 39 -4.85 4.97 2.18
N GLN A 40 -5.43 6.06 1.66
CA GLN A 40 -6.87 6.18 1.52
C GLN A 40 -7.44 5.28 0.42
N SER A 41 -6.76 5.12 -0.71
CA SER A 41 -7.22 4.27 -1.81
C SER A 41 -7.29 2.79 -1.43
N HIS A 42 -6.35 2.33 -0.60
CA HIS A 42 -6.30 0.94 -0.12
C HIS A 42 -6.94 0.74 1.26
N GLY A 43 -7.29 1.82 1.97
CA GLY A 43 -7.71 1.81 3.38
C GLY A 43 -6.56 1.54 4.36
N SER A 44 -5.55 0.79 3.94
CA SER A 44 -4.28 0.59 4.64
C SER A 44 -3.15 0.32 3.65
N ALA A 45 -1.92 0.66 4.01
CA ALA A 45 -0.75 0.40 3.19
C ALA A 45 0.48 0.14 4.06
N VAL A 46 1.27 -0.86 3.68
CA VAL A 46 2.55 -1.15 4.30
C VAL A 46 3.61 -0.30 3.59
N LEU A 47 4.20 0.70 4.25
CA LEU A 47 5.06 1.73 3.62
C LEU A 47 6.38 1.91 4.35
N THR A 48 7.51 2.01 3.66
CA THR A 48 8.81 2.16 4.33
C THR A 48 9.19 3.63 4.53
N THR A 49 9.98 3.90 5.56
CA THR A 49 10.58 5.22 5.86
C THR A 49 12.12 5.16 5.86
N GLY A 50 12.68 4.01 5.46
CA GLY A 50 14.08 3.63 5.60
C GLY A 50 14.35 2.28 4.92
N PRO A 51 15.61 1.84 4.82
CA PRO A 51 15.93 0.55 4.20
C PRO A 51 15.32 -0.66 4.93
N ASN A 52 15.02 -0.55 6.23
CA ASN A 52 14.60 -1.67 7.07
C ASN A 52 13.30 -1.44 7.87
N THR A 53 12.51 -0.40 7.58
CA THR A 53 11.42 -0.01 8.50
C THR A 53 10.06 -0.55 8.09
N TYR A 54 9.58 -1.66 8.66
CA TYR A 54 8.27 -2.28 8.38
C TYR A 54 7.11 -1.75 9.25
N ALA A 55 6.10 -1.13 8.64
CA ALA A 55 5.00 -0.44 9.30
C ALA A 55 3.76 -0.41 8.40
N LEU A 56 2.62 -0.80 8.99
CA LEU A 56 1.28 -0.64 8.43
C LEU A 56 0.76 0.75 8.79
N TYR A 57 0.40 1.52 7.77
CA TYR A 57 -0.33 2.78 7.93
C TYR A 57 -1.76 2.59 7.49
N VAL A 58 -2.67 3.23 8.21
CA VAL A 58 -4.11 3.02 8.07
C VAL A 58 -4.81 4.36 7.90
N ARG A 59 -6.04 4.34 7.38
CA ARG A 59 -6.93 5.50 7.48
C ARG A 59 -7.32 5.76 8.94
N ARG A 60 -7.74 6.99 9.26
CA ARG A 60 -8.15 7.41 10.61
C ARG A 60 -9.18 6.49 11.27
N TYR A 61 -10.17 6.04 10.49
CA TYR A 61 -11.22 5.12 10.93
C TYR A 61 -11.05 3.78 10.20
N SER A 62 -9.97 3.07 10.54
CA SER A 62 -9.65 1.77 9.94
C SER A 62 -9.97 0.63 10.90
N ASN A 63 -10.44 -0.47 10.33
CA ASN A 63 -10.59 -1.78 10.97
C ASN A 63 -9.42 -2.72 10.64
N ALA A 64 -8.34 -2.20 10.06
CA ALA A 64 -7.14 -2.97 9.71
C ALA A 64 -6.14 -3.09 10.87
N CYS A 65 -6.38 -2.42 12.01
CA CYS A 65 -5.59 -2.62 13.22
C CYS A 65 -6.01 -3.93 13.91
N ASP A 66 -5.10 -4.49 14.69
CA ASP A 66 -5.41 -5.64 15.53
C ASP A 66 -6.51 -5.28 16.56
N TRP A 67 -7.18 -6.27 17.13
CA TRP A 67 -8.32 -6.09 18.04
C TRP A 67 -7.95 -5.30 19.31
N SER A 68 -6.68 -5.35 19.72
CA SER A 68 -6.14 -4.62 20.88
C SER A 68 -5.57 -3.25 20.51
N GLU A 69 -5.53 -2.88 19.22
CA GLU A 69 -4.90 -1.66 18.74
C GLU A 69 -5.92 -0.65 18.19
N ILE A 70 -5.55 0.62 18.23
CA ILE A 70 -6.32 1.72 17.64
C ILE A 70 -5.47 2.52 16.65
N PRO A 71 -6.08 3.11 15.60
CA PRO A 71 -5.40 4.07 14.75
C PRO A 71 -4.96 5.30 15.56
N ALA A 72 -3.65 5.45 15.74
CA ALA A 72 -3.05 6.58 16.45
C ALA A 72 -2.27 7.48 15.48
N VAL A 73 -2.28 8.78 15.77
CA VAL A 73 -1.52 9.78 14.98
C VAL A 73 -0.03 9.48 15.06
N GLY A 74 0.64 9.58 13.91
CA GLY A 74 2.09 9.55 13.78
C GLY A 74 2.55 10.49 12.67
N PHE A 75 3.86 10.67 12.57
CA PHE A 75 4.48 11.48 11.52
C PHE A 75 5.55 10.68 10.81
N VAL A 76 5.62 10.81 9.49
CA VAL A 76 6.62 10.16 8.64
C VAL A 76 7.32 11.18 7.76
N PRO A 77 8.61 10.98 7.45
CA PRO A 77 9.29 11.80 6.47
C PRO A 77 8.75 11.51 5.06
N THR A 78 8.50 12.58 4.32
CA THR A 78 8.09 12.61 2.92
C THR A 78 8.97 13.57 2.13
N ARG A 79 8.92 13.51 0.80
CA ARG A 79 9.76 14.33 -0.09
C ARG A 79 9.59 15.84 0.15
N ASP A 80 8.40 16.26 0.57
CA ASP A 80 7.99 17.64 0.80
C ASP A 80 7.91 18.03 2.29
N GLY A 81 8.34 17.17 3.21
CA GLY A 81 8.39 17.48 4.65
C GLY A 81 7.91 16.32 5.55
N GLN A 82 7.35 16.66 6.71
CA GLN A 82 6.71 15.69 7.60
C GLN A 82 5.23 15.53 7.22
N CYS A 83 4.75 14.29 7.18
CA CYS A 83 3.36 13.98 6.87
C CYS A 83 2.66 13.34 8.06
N LEU A 84 1.49 13.86 8.42
CA LEU A 84 0.61 13.23 9.41
C LEU A 84 -0.01 11.97 8.81
N VAL A 85 0.12 10.86 9.52
CA VAL A 85 -0.43 9.55 9.17
C VAL A 85 -1.05 8.89 10.39
N TYR A 86 -1.80 7.81 10.19
CA TYR A 86 -2.25 6.95 11.29
C TYR A 86 -1.56 5.59 11.20
N ARG A 87 -1.15 5.08 12.35
CA ARG A 87 -0.58 3.73 12.51
C ARG A 87 -1.26 3.04 13.67
N CYS A 88 -1.33 1.72 13.62
CA CYS A 88 -1.88 0.94 14.72
C CYS A 88 -0.94 1.00 15.92
N ARG A 89 -1.54 1.23 17.09
CA ARG A 89 -0.87 1.30 18.38
C ARG A 89 -1.80 0.78 19.46
N GLU A 90 -1.23 0.08 20.43
CA GLU A 90 -1.93 -0.24 21.67
C GLU A 90 -2.41 1.05 22.36
N PRO A 91 -3.64 1.08 22.88
CA PRO A 91 -4.13 2.16 23.73
C PRO A 91 -3.21 2.32 24.95
N LEU A 92 -2.85 3.57 25.27
CA LEU A 92 -2.00 3.87 26.44
C LEU A 92 -2.69 3.55 27.79
N TYR A 93 -3.98 3.19 27.77
CA TYR A 93 -4.73 2.72 28.92
C TYR A 93 -5.67 1.57 28.50
N THR A 94 -5.30 0.35 28.86
CA THR A 94 -6.19 -0.81 28.93
C THR A 94 -6.67 -0.95 30.38
N PRO A 95 -7.94 -0.66 30.71
CA PRO A 95 -8.45 -0.95 32.05
C PRO A 95 -8.34 -2.46 32.33
N PRO A 96 -8.07 -2.89 33.58
CA PRO A 96 -8.09 -4.30 33.93
C PRO A 96 -9.50 -4.88 33.73
N GLY A 97 -9.54 -6.07 33.15
CA GLY A 97 -10.77 -6.87 32.97
C GLY A 97 -11.23 -7.57 34.24
#